data_AF-C3YH07-F1
#
_entry.id   AF-C3YH07-F1
#
_cell.length_a   1.000
_cell.length_b   1.000
_cell.length_c   1.000
_cell.angle_alpha   90.00
_cell.angle_beta   90.00
_cell.angle_gamma   90.00
#
_symmetry.space_group_name_H-M   'P 1'
#
loop_
_entity.id
_entity.type
_entity.pdbx_description
1 polymer ?
#
loop_
_entity_poly.entity_id
_entity_poly.type
_entity_poly.pdbx_seq_one_letter_code
_entity_poly.pdbx_strand_id
1 'polypeptide(L)'
;PRKQLVEPSSPMKPLYWNRIQLHKDKATLWDKLEEPSFDKDEFEELFAKPQNTPKRKPLSDTYKKPKAKKVVKLLDSKRSQQVGILMSSLHAEMADIENAVLNMDTTHLDLENLNALYEIRPQSDELDKIKRHLVAKVDTPLDKPEQFLFELSNIPSFGDRVFCFTFQAQFQENILTIRQRLDNFKNVCKAMEVNANVQTVLGLVLAFGNYMNGGNRTRGQADGFQLEILAKLKDVKGKDGKTSLLHYLVIYFINKFDKAAGTEHAKLPIPEPNDINQATLVKFDDIGKDLRKLKRDLDGCEKKVAEVVNSSEDKYIQPFKDNMEIFVKKAIFAQMICVFFLSILQVVIFFGVRPRPGDTEVTPPYFFSLWTAFCRDFKDIWKKEQNKHAKKK
;
A
#
# COMPACT_ATOMS: atom_id res chain seq x y z
N PRO A 1 -0.09 -32.25 26.63
CA PRO A 1 -0.50 -31.83 25.27
C PRO A 1 -1.36 -32.93 24.64
N ARG A 2 -2.47 -32.61 23.98
CA ARG A 2 -3.32 -33.64 23.36
C ARG A 2 -2.80 -34.14 22.00
N LYS A 3 -2.06 -33.30 21.27
CA LYS A 3 -1.54 -33.59 19.93
C LYS A 3 -0.21 -34.33 20.01
N GLN A 4 0.02 -35.21 19.04
CA GLN A 4 1.27 -35.96 18.91
C GLN A 4 2.44 -35.03 18.57
N LEU A 5 3.65 -35.46 18.90
CA LEU A 5 4.86 -34.78 18.48
C LEU A 5 5.04 -34.97 16.97
N VAL A 6 5.37 -33.88 16.26
CA VAL A 6 5.68 -33.90 14.83
C VAL A 6 7.11 -33.40 14.66
N GLU A 7 7.93 -34.19 13.98
CA GLU A 7 9.33 -33.86 13.65
C GLU A 7 9.47 -33.83 12.12
N PRO A 8 9.70 -32.65 11.53
CA PRO A 8 10.02 -32.51 10.11
C PRO A 8 11.36 -33.16 9.76
N SER A 9 11.57 -33.50 8.48
CA SER A 9 12.83 -34.08 8.02
C SER A 9 13.97 -33.04 7.98
N SER A 10 13.63 -31.76 7.80
CA SER A 10 14.58 -30.63 7.80
C SER A 10 14.25 -29.57 8.86
N PRO A 11 15.24 -28.81 9.38
CA PRO A 11 14.98 -27.72 10.32
C PRO A 11 14.10 -26.64 9.67
N MET A 12 12.89 -26.40 10.18
CA MET A 12 11.93 -25.45 9.59
C MET A 12 12.15 -24.00 10.05
N LYS A 13 11.77 -23.01 9.21
CA LYS A 13 11.68 -21.61 9.63
C LYS A 13 10.67 -21.50 10.79
N PRO A 14 11.02 -20.81 11.90
CA PRO A 14 10.14 -20.76 13.05
C PRO A 14 8.91 -19.88 12.78
N LEU A 15 7.73 -20.39 13.12
CA LEU A 15 6.51 -19.60 13.21
C LEU A 15 6.33 -19.11 14.65
N TYR A 16 6.54 -17.82 14.88
CA TYR A 16 6.52 -17.21 16.22
C TYR A 16 5.10 -16.95 16.74
N TRP A 17 4.30 -18.00 16.93
CA TRP A 17 2.97 -17.91 17.51
C TRP A 17 2.97 -18.01 19.05
N ASN A 18 1.89 -17.54 19.68
CA ASN A 18 1.65 -17.77 21.11
C ASN A 18 0.82 -19.05 21.28
N ARG A 19 1.43 -20.10 21.83
CA ARG A 19 0.80 -21.42 21.97
C ARG A 19 -0.37 -21.40 22.96
N ILE A 20 -1.53 -21.90 22.54
CA ILE A 20 -2.67 -22.20 23.41
C ILE A 20 -2.60 -23.67 23.85
N GLN A 21 -2.66 -23.92 25.16
CA GLN A 21 -2.79 -25.27 25.72
C GLN A 21 -4.17 -25.43 26.34
N LEU A 22 -4.94 -26.40 25.83
CA LEU A 22 -6.30 -26.62 26.30
C LEU A 22 -6.29 -27.37 27.65
N HIS A 23 -6.97 -26.78 28.63
CA HIS A 23 -7.29 -27.40 29.92
C HIS A 23 -8.76 -27.85 29.92
N LYS A 24 -9.13 -28.81 30.78
CA LYS A 24 -10.37 -29.59 30.67
C LYS A 24 -11.69 -28.83 30.92
N ASP A 25 -11.66 -27.52 31.14
CA ASP A 25 -12.78 -26.84 31.79
C ASP A 25 -13.73 -26.06 30.85
N LYS A 26 -13.42 -25.91 29.55
CA LYS A 26 -14.33 -25.29 28.56
C LYS A 26 -14.13 -25.84 27.15
N ALA A 27 -15.22 -26.20 26.46
CA ALA A 27 -15.21 -26.55 25.05
C ALA A 27 -15.02 -25.29 24.19
N THR A 28 -13.89 -25.17 23.51
CA THR A 28 -13.53 -24.08 22.61
C THR A 28 -13.53 -24.54 21.15
N LEU A 29 -13.33 -23.61 20.20
CA LEU A 29 -13.10 -23.96 18.79
C LEU A 29 -11.94 -24.95 18.65
N TRP A 30 -10.86 -24.75 19.42
CA TRP A 30 -9.65 -25.55 19.37
C TRP A 30 -9.88 -27.02 19.77
N ASP A 31 -10.94 -27.32 20.52
CA ASP A 31 -11.32 -28.68 20.89
C ASP A 31 -11.96 -29.44 19.72
N LYS A 32 -12.46 -28.74 18.69
CA LYS A 32 -13.17 -29.29 17.54
C LYS A 32 -12.36 -29.29 16.25
N LEU A 33 -11.18 -28.68 16.24
CA LEU A 33 -10.34 -28.56 15.05
C LEU A 33 -9.49 -29.82 14.87
N GLU A 34 -9.64 -30.45 13.72
CA GLU A 34 -8.78 -31.51 13.22
C GLU A 34 -7.73 -30.91 12.28
N GLU A 35 -6.48 -31.40 12.36
CA GLU A 35 -5.40 -30.97 11.47
C GLU A 35 -5.52 -31.76 10.15
N PRO A 36 -5.81 -31.11 9.01
CA PRO A 36 -5.85 -31.80 7.73
C PRO A 36 -4.45 -32.29 7.33
N SER A 37 -4.40 -33.39 6.58
CA SER A 37 -3.15 -33.81 5.93
C SER A 37 -2.77 -32.82 4.83
N PHE A 38 -1.47 -32.57 4.68
CA PHE A 38 -0.89 -31.75 3.61
C PHE A 38 0.39 -32.41 3.09
N ASP A 39 0.87 -31.98 1.92
CA ASP A 39 2.13 -32.44 1.35
C ASP A 39 3.30 -31.89 2.17
N LYS A 40 3.95 -32.77 2.93
CA LYS A 40 5.06 -32.39 3.80
C LYS A 40 6.32 -32.09 3.02
N ASP A 41 6.53 -32.75 1.87
CA ASP A 41 7.76 -32.60 1.09
C ASP A 41 7.75 -31.25 0.36
N GLU A 42 6.63 -30.89 -0.27
CA GLU A 42 6.42 -29.55 -0.85
C GLU A 42 6.55 -28.45 0.22
N PHE A 43 5.95 -28.66 1.39
CA PHE A 43 5.99 -27.67 2.47
C PHE A 43 7.40 -27.50 3.05
N GLU A 44 8.15 -28.60 3.18
CA GLU A 44 9.56 -28.55 3.60
C GLU A 44 10.44 -27.88 2.54
N GLU A 45 10.22 -28.12 1.25
CA GLU A 45 10.94 -27.43 0.17
C GLU A 45 10.78 -25.91 0.25
N LEU A 46 9.58 -25.42 0.57
CA LEU A 46 9.27 -23.99 0.61
C LEU A 46 9.69 -23.31 1.93
N PHE A 47 9.56 -24.02 3.06
CA PHE A 47 9.64 -23.42 4.40
C PHE A 47 10.71 -24.00 5.32
N ALA A 48 11.52 -24.97 4.86
CA ALA A 48 12.74 -25.33 5.55
C ALA A 48 13.64 -24.10 5.73
N LYS A 49 14.39 -24.06 6.83
CA LYS A 49 15.55 -23.18 6.91
C LYS A 49 16.44 -23.59 5.74
N PRO A 50 16.91 -22.63 4.92
CA PRO A 50 17.80 -22.96 3.83
C PRO A 50 19.01 -23.72 4.38
N GLN A 51 19.13 -25.00 4.04
CA GLN A 51 20.31 -25.79 4.37
C GLN A 51 21.45 -25.21 3.53
N ASN A 52 22.53 -24.79 4.19
CA ASN A 52 23.75 -24.29 3.55
C ASN A 52 23.60 -23.03 2.66
N THR A 53 22.88 -22.01 3.12
CA THR A 53 23.38 -20.66 2.82
C THR A 53 24.36 -20.31 3.93
N PRO A 54 25.69 -20.32 3.70
CA PRO A 54 26.61 -19.74 4.68
C PRO A 54 26.10 -18.33 4.98
N LYS A 55 25.86 -18.01 6.25
CA LYS A 55 25.55 -16.63 6.65
C LYS A 55 26.65 -15.77 6.05
N ARG A 56 26.29 -14.97 5.05
CA ARG A 56 27.25 -14.13 4.35
C ARG A 56 27.86 -13.20 5.38
N LYS A 57 29.19 -13.12 5.37
CA LYS A 57 29.91 -12.26 6.29
C LYS A 57 29.63 -10.80 5.92
N PRO A 58 29.79 -9.86 6.86
CA PRO A 58 29.81 -8.45 6.54
C PRO A 58 30.77 -8.16 5.38
N LEU A 59 30.37 -7.27 4.47
CA LEU A 59 31.20 -6.88 3.33
C LEU A 59 32.55 -6.33 3.80
N SER A 60 32.61 -5.66 4.95
CA SER A 60 33.87 -5.20 5.55
C SER A 60 34.89 -6.32 5.79
N ASP A 61 34.45 -7.57 5.95
CA ASP A 61 35.31 -8.73 6.22
C ASP A 61 35.87 -9.36 4.93
N THR A 62 35.29 -9.08 3.77
CA THR A 62 35.84 -9.52 2.47
C THR A 62 37.13 -8.75 2.13
N TYR A 63 37.22 -7.51 2.60
CA TYR A 63 38.42 -6.69 2.51
C TYR A 63 39.48 -7.16 3.51
N LYS A 64 40.55 -7.79 3.01
CA LYS A 64 41.71 -8.19 3.84
C LYS A 64 42.38 -6.94 4.44
N LYS A 65 42.74 -6.99 5.73
CA LYS A 65 43.60 -5.96 6.31
C LYS A 65 44.96 -5.98 5.59
N PRO A 66 45.46 -4.84 5.06
CA PRO A 66 46.77 -4.81 4.43
C PRO A 66 47.87 -5.25 5.41
N LYS A 67 48.87 -6.00 4.92
CA LYS A 67 50.03 -6.43 5.73
C LYS A 67 50.96 -5.27 6.12
N ALA A 68 50.84 -4.12 5.47
CA ALA A 68 51.60 -2.92 5.75
C ALA A 68 51.07 -2.21 7.01
N LYS A 69 51.96 -1.74 7.90
CA LYS A 69 51.59 -1.04 9.14
C LYS A 69 50.92 0.34 8.91
N LYS A 70 50.89 0.85 7.68
CA LYS A 70 50.30 2.15 7.33
C LYS A 70 49.38 1.98 6.10
N VAL A 71 48.13 2.42 6.24
CA VAL A 71 47.16 2.61 5.14
C VAL A 71 46.96 4.11 4.93
N VAL A 72 46.65 4.52 3.71
CA VAL A 72 46.29 5.92 3.43
C VAL A 72 44.80 6.13 3.69
N LYS A 73 44.46 7.23 4.34
CA LYS A 73 43.07 7.69 4.55
C LYS A 73 42.89 8.98 3.76
N LEU A 74 42.03 8.93 2.75
CA LEU A 74 41.77 10.05 1.83
C LEU A 74 40.41 10.70 2.11
N LEU A 75 39.47 9.94 2.66
CA LEU A 75 38.19 10.45 3.13
C LEU A 75 38.35 11.14 4.48
N ASP A 76 37.49 12.10 4.77
CA ASP A 76 37.39 12.64 6.12
C ASP A 76 36.86 11.58 7.10
N SER A 77 37.13 11.77 8.39
CA SER A 77 36.80 10.78 9.41
C SER A 77 35.32 10.45 9.49
N LYS A 78 34.42 11.42 9.27
CA LYS A 78 32.97 11.21 9.36
C LYS A 78 32.49 10.41 8.16
N ARG A 79 32.93 10.78 6.96
CA ARG A 79 32.60 10.09 5.71
C ARG A 79 33.13 8.65 5.70
N SER A 80 34.38 8.45 6.10
CA SER A 80 34.99 7.12 6.26
C SER A 80 34.19 6.22 7.22
N GLN A 81 33.73 6.79 8.35
CA GLN A 81 32.90 6.06 9.31
C GLN A 81 31.52 5.68 8.74
N GLN A 82 30.86 6.59 8.01
CA GLN A 82 29.55 6.31 7.38
C GLN A 82 29.64 5.15 6.38
N VAL A 83 30.65 5.18 5.51
CA VAL A 83 30.91 4.10 4.55
C VAL A 83 31.25 2.80 5.28
N GLY A 84 32.11 2.86 6.30
CA GLY A 84 32.47 1.70 7.11
C GLY A 84 31.29 1.06 7.83
N ILE A 85 30.36 1.85 8.36
CA ILE A 85 29.13 1.34 8.99
C ILE A 85 28.30 0.56 7.97
N LEU A 86 28.08 1.10 6.77
CA LEU A 86 27.32 0.40 5.74
C LEU A 86 28.01 -0.90 5.33
N MET A 87 29.33 -0.88 5.12
CA MET A 87 30.09 -2.08 4.80
C MET A 87 29.97 -3.17 5.87
N SER A 88 29.87 -2.79 7.14
CA SER A 88 29.71 -3.73 8.25
C SER A 88 28.26 -4.20 8.45
N SER A 89 27.26 -3.43 8.03
CA SER A 89 25.86 -3.86 8.07
C SER A 89 25.44 -4.66 6.84
N LEU A 90 26.14 -4.47 5.72
CA LEU A 90 25.83 -5.13 4.45
C LEU A 90 26.40 -6.56 4.43
N HIS A 91 25.52 -7.56 4.36
CA HIS A 91 25.91 -8.98 4.35
C HIS A 91 25.88 -9.53 2.91
N ALA A 92 26.62 -8.87 2.02
CA ALA A 92 26.72 -9.18 0.59
C ALA A 92 28.18 -9.06 0.12
N GLU A 93 28.49 -9.62 -1.04
CA GLU A 93 29.77 -9.45 -1.72
C GLU A 93 29.66 -8.41 -2.84
N MET A 94 30.80 -7.88 -3.31
CA MET A 94 30.80 -6.93 -4.43
C MET A 94 30.13 -7.50 -5.69
N ALA A 95 30.27 -8.81 -5.92
CA ALA A 95 29.62 -9.52 -7.03
C ALA A 95 28.08 -9.51 -6.91
N ASP A 96 27.53 -9.53 -5.70
CA ASP A 96 26.08 -9.43 -5.49
C ASP A 96 25.58 -8.01 -5.81
N ILE A 97 26.37 -6.98 -5.45
CA ILE A 97 26.07 -5.59 -5.78
C ILE A 97 26.09 -5.40 -7.30
N GLU A 98 27.14 -5.89 -7.95
CA GLU A 98 27.27 -5.83 -9.41
C GLU A 98 26.12 -6.58 -10.10
N ASN A 99 25.79 -7.80 -9.66
CA ASN A 99 24.68 -8.57 -10.19
C ASN A 99 23.33 -7.85 -10.01
N ALA A 100 23.06 -7.30 -8.83
CA ALA A 100 21.83 -6.57 -8.55
C ALA A 100 21.67 -5.32 -9.42
N VAL A 101 22.76 -4.61 -9.72
CA VAL A 101 22.72 -3.37 -10.51
C VAL A 101 22.71 -3.64 -12.01
N LEU A 102 23.51 -4.59 -12.49
CA LEU A 102 23.63 -4.89 -13.91
C LEU A 102 22.50 -5.79 -14.42
N ASN A 103 22.12 -6.79 -13.63
CA ASN A 103 21.09 -7.78 -13.99
C ASN A 103 19.72 -7.49 -13.37
N MET A 104 19.58 -6.41 -12.58
CA MET A 104 18.34 -6.06 -11.86
C MET A 104 17.82 -7.19 -10.95
N ASP A 105 18.74 -7.97 -10.37
CA ASP A 105 18.42 -9.13 -9.54
C ASP A 105 18.59 -8.83 -8.05
N THR A 106 17.47 -8.70 -7.34
CA THR A 106 17.43 -8.39 -5.91
C THR A 106 17.36 -9.61 -5.00
N THR A 107 17.64 -10.81 -5.51
CA THR A 107 17.57 -12.06 -4.72
C THR A 107 18.53 -12.04 -3.52
N HIS A 108 19.66 -11.38 -3.68
CA HIS A 108 20.74 -11.36 -2.69
C HIS A 108 21.00 -9.97 -2.09
N LEU A 109 20.44 -8.93 -2.70
CA LEU A 109 20.57 -7.55 -2.27
C LEU A 109 19.26 -6.82 -2.56
N ASP A 110 18.54 -6.46 -1.50
CA ASP A 110 17.25 -5.78 -1.63
C ASP A 110 17.37 -4.30 -2.05
N LEU A 111 16.23 -3.71 -2.38
CA LEU A 111 16.14 -2.29 -2.78
C LEU A 111 16.53 -1.33 -1.65
N GLU A 112 16.36 -1.71 -0.38
CA GLU A 112 16.74 -0.86 0.75
C GLU A 112 18.27 -0.72 0.82
N ASN A 113 18.97 -1.84 0.72
CA ASN A 113 20.44 -1.86 0.68
C ASN A 113 20.98 -1.19 -0.59
N LEU A 114 20.34 -1.38 -1.75
CA LEU A 114 20.71 -0.64 -2.97
C LEU A 114 20.56 0.87 -2.81
N ASN A 115 19.50 1.34 -2.15
CA ASN A 115 19.34 2.76 -1.84
C ASN A 115 20.40 3.26 -0.85
N ALA A 116 20.74 2.47 0.17
CA ALA A 116 21.83 2.83 1.07
C ALA A 116 23.17 2.96 0.32
N LEU A 117 23.44 2.05 -0.62
CA LEU A 117 24.60 2.10 -1.52
C LEU A 117 24.56 3.31 -2.47
N TYR A 118 23.37 3.69 -2.92
CA TYR A 118 23.19 4.91 -3.71
C TYR A 118 23.57 6.15 -2.89
N GLU A 119 23.08 6.28 -1.66
CA GLU A 119 23.37 7.46 -0.80
C GLU A 119 24.84 7.58 -0.41
N ILE A 120 25.55 6.46 -0.23
CA ILE A 120 26.97 6.48 0.13
C ILE A 120 27.93 6.50 -1.06
N ARG A 121 27.43 6.42 -2.30
CA ARG A 121 28.24 6.34 -3.52
C ARG A 121 29.34 7.43 -3.54
N PRO A 122 30.50 7.15 -4.17
CA PRO A 122 31.59 8.12 -4.20
C PRO A 122 31.17 9.41 -4.90
N GLN A 123 31.53 10.54 -4.32
CA GLN A 123 31.44 11.85 -4.97
C GLN A 123 32.62 12.03 -5.93
N SER A 124 32.45 12.91 -6.92
CA SER A 124 33.46 13.10 -7.98
C SER A 124 34.83 13.50 -7.43
N ASP A 125 34.89 14.35 -6.41
CA ASP A 125 36.14 14.79 -5.79
C ASP A 125 36.81 13.68 -4.95
N GLU A 126 36.01 12.84 -4.28
CA GLU A 126 36.47 11.65 -3.54
C GLU A 126 37.12 10.66 -4.52
N LEU A 127 36.43 10.38 -5.63
CA LEU A 127 36.89 9.45 -6.64
C LEU A 127 38.17 9.93 -7.33
N ASP A 128 38.29 11.23 -7.61
CA ASP A 128 39.49 11.84 -8.16
C ASP A 128 40.70 11.68 -7.23
N LYS A 129 40.52 11.93 -5.92
CA LYS A 129 41.58 11.74 -4.91
C LYS A 129 42.05 10.28 -4.89
N ILE A 130 41.10 9.34 -4.89
CA ILE A 130 41.39 7.91 -4.89
C ILE A 130 42.14 7.50 -6.16
N LYS A 131 41.66 7.91 -7.34
CA LYS A 131 42.30 7.60 -8.63
C LYS A 131 43.72 8.18 -8.73
N ARG A 132 43.94 9.43 -8.28
CA ARG A 132 45.27 10.04 -8.28
C ARG A 132 46.26 9.26 -7.41
N HIS A 133 45.84 8.80 -6.24
CA HIS A 133 46.67 7.96 -5.36
C HIS A 133 47.06 6.64 -6.03
N LEU A 134 46.10 5.97 -6.69
CA LEU A 134 46.33 4.72 -7.41
C LEU A 134 47.27 4.89 -8.61
N VAL A 135 47.15 6.00 -9.36
CA VAL A 135 48.01 6.31 -10.51
C VAL A 135 49.44 6.67 -10.09
N ALA A 136 49.60 7.35 -8.95
CA ALA A 136 50.91 7.75 -8.43
C ALA A 136 51.79 6.58 -7.99
N LYS A 137 51.31 5.32 -8.07
CA LYS A 137 52.01 4.08 -7.70
C LYS A 137 52.66 4.15 -6.31
N VAL A 138 51.98 4.81 -5.36
CA VAL A 138 52.44 4.88 -3.98
C VAL A 138 52.30 3.48 -3.38
N ASP A 139 53.37 2.93 -2.79
CA ASP A 139 53.37 1.60 -2.13
C ASP A 139 52.44 1.52 -0.89
N THR A 140 51.74 2.60 -0.57
CA THR A 140 50.81 2.68 0.55
C THR A 140 49.40 2.29 0.08
N PRO A 141 48.82 1.18 0.60
CA PRO A 141 47.49 0.74 0.22
C PRO A 141 46.41 1.69 0.76
N LEU A 142 45.27 1.75 0.05
CA LEU A 142 44.05 2.44 0.50
C LEU A 142 43.50 1.77 1.77
N ASP A 143 42.85 2.56 2.62
CA ASP A 143 41.98 2.00 3.67
C ASP A 143 40.70 1.39 3.05
N LYS A 144 40.01 0.53 3.82
CA LYS A 144 38.88 -0.26 3.30
C LYS A 144 37.74 0.58 2.69
N PRO A 145 37.30 1.70 3.31
CA PRO A 145 36.23 2.52 2.75
C PRO A 145 36.57 3.08 1.37
N GLU A 146 37.78 3.60 1.18
CA GLU A 146 38.28 4.11 -0.09
C GLU A 146 38.36 3.01 -1.16
N GLN A 147 38.82 1.81 -0.77
CA GLN A 147 38.85 0.67 -1.68
C GLN A 147 37.43 0.28 -2.12
N PHE A 148 36.49 0.19 -1.19
CA PHE A 148 35.10 -0.15 -1.48
C PHE A 148 34.43 0.90 -2.39
N LEU A 149 34.59 2.19 -2.11
CA LEU A 149 34.06 3.25 -2.97
C LEU A 149 34.65 3.20 -4.38
N PHE A 150 35.94 2.88 -4.51
CA PHE A 150 36.58 2.70 -5.81
C PHE A 150 36.00 1.52 -6.58
N GLU A 151 35.85 0.35 -5.94
CA GLU A 151 35.25 -0.83 -6.56
C GLU A 151 33.79 -0.57 -6.98
N LEU A 152 33.01 0.09 -6.11
CA LEU A 152 31.63 0.49 -6.42
C LEU A 152 31.58 1.41 -7.65
N SER A 153 32.55 2.32 -7.80
CA SER A 153 32.64 3.23 -8.96
C SER A 153 32.97 2.54 -10.28
N ASN A 154 33.49 1.31 -10.23
CA ASN A 154 33.80 0.53 -11.42
C ASN A 154 32.56 -0.13 -12.03
N ILE A 155 31.44 -0.17 -11.31
CA ILE A 155 30.15 -0.63 -11.85
C ILE A 155 29.62 0.42 -12.82
N PRO A 156 29.45 0.11 -14.12
CA PRO A 156 29.05 1.07 -15.14
C PRO A 156 27.71 1.74 -14.83
N SER A 157 27.71 3.07 -14.79
CA SER A 157 26.52 3.89 -14.55
C SER A 157 25.74 3.49 -13.28
N PHE A 158 26.45 3.04 -12.24
CA PHE A 158 25.88 2.57 -10.96
C PHE A 158 24.75 3.48 -10.44
N GLY A 159 25.04 4.78 -10.32
CA GLY A 159 24.09 5.74 -9.75
C GLY A 159 22.79 5.82 -10.55
N ASP A 160 22.88 5.91 -11.87
CA ASP A 160 21.70 6.06 -12.72
C ASP A 160 20.89 4.75 -12.82
N ARG A 161 21.56 3.60 -12.83
CA ARG A 161 20.89 2.29 -12.78
C ARG A 161 20.10 2.11 -11.49
N VAL A 162 20.72 2.36 -10.33
CA VAL A 162 20.04 2.25 -9.04
C VAL A 162 18.91 3.27 -8.92
N PHE A 163 19.11 4.51 -9.40
CA PHE A 163 18.04 5.51 -9.44
C PHE A 163 16.84 5.02 -10.25
N CYS A 164 17.05 4.52 -11.47
CA CYS A 164 15.99 4.01 -12.34
C CYS A 164 15.26 2.84 -11.70
N PHE A 165 16.00 1.93 -11.08
CA PHE A 165 15.44 0.75 -10.43
C PHE A 165 14.58 1.10 -9.21
N THR A 166 15.08 1.97 -8.33
CA THR A 166 14.32 2.46 -7.18
C THR A 166 13.09 3.24 -7.63
N PHE A 167 13.23 4.09 -8.65
CA PHE A 167 12.11 4.85 -9.19
C PHE A 167 11.00 3.94 -9.74
N GLN A 168 11.36 2.84 -10.42
CA GLN A 168 10.38 1.87 -10.90
C GLN A 168 9.49 1.34 -9.76
N ALA A 169 10.09 0.94 -8.63
CA ALA A 169 9.33 0.45 -7.48
C ALA A 169 8.43 1.53 -6.87
N GLN A 170 8.97 2.74 -6.66
CA GLN A 170 8.23 3.87 -6.10
C GLN A 170 7.07 4.30 -7.01
N PHE A 171 7.28 4.33 -8.33
CA PHE A 171 6.23 4.68 -9.28
C PHE A 171 5.06 3.71 -9.20
N GLN A 172 5.33 2.39 -9.14
CA GLN A 172 4.30 1.36 -9.06
C GLN A 172 3.43 1.51 -7.79
N GLU A 173 4.06 1.74 -6.65
CA GLU A 173 3.34 1.96 -5.38
C GLU A 173 2.48 3.24 -5.44
N ASN A 174 3.06 4.34 -5.92
CA ASN A 174 2.37 5.63 -6.00
C ASN A 174 1.18 5.59 -6.97
N ILE A 175 1.36 5.02 -8.16
CA ILE A 175 0.27 4.95 -9.15
C ILE A 175 -0.84 4.00 -8.69
N LEU A 176 -0.50 2.88 -8.04
CA LEU A 176 -1.48 1.96 -7.47
C LEU A 176 -2.30 2.65 -6.37
N THR A 177 -1.65 3.40 -5.48
CA THR A 177 -2.32 4.15 -4.41
C THR A 177 -3.30 5.18 -4.98
N ILE A 178 -2.90 5.94 -6.00
CA ILE A 178 -3.79 6.89 -6.68
C ILE A 178 -4.97 6.17 -7.32
N ARG A 179 -4.70 5.07 -8.04
CA ARG A 179 -5.74 4.28 -8.70
C ARG A 179 -6.77 3.74 -7.71
N GLN A 180 -6.33 3.18 -6.59
CA GLN A 180 -7.22 2.67 -5.54
C GLN A 180 -8.13 3.76 -4.97
N ARG A 181 -7.61 4.98 -4.76
CA ARG A 181 -8.42 6.13 -4.32
C ARG A 181 -9.49 6.49 -5.35
N LEU A 182 -9.14 6.54 -6.63
CA LEU A 182 -10.07 6.84 -7.73
C LEU A 182 -11.11 5.73 -7.91
N ASP A 183 -10.71 4.46 -7.84
CA ASP A 183 -11.60 3.31 -7.97
C ASP A 183 -12.58 3.24 -6.78
N ASN A 184 -12.11 3.45 -5.55
CA ASN A 184 -13.00 3.56 -4.38
C ASN A 184 -14.03 4.67 -4.57
N PHE A 185 -13.57 5.87 -4.94
CA PHE A 185 -14.44 7.01 -5.18
C PHE A 185 -15.52 6.69 -6.21
N LYS A 186 -15.11 6.15 -7.37
CA LYS A 186 -16.00 5.75 -8.45
C LYS A 186 -17.03 4.74 -7.98
N ASN A 187 -16.60 3.71 -7.25
CA ASN A 187 -17.46 2.64 -6.78
C ASN A 187 -18.48 3.16 -5.76
N VAL A 188 -18.08 4.06 -4.85
CA VAL A 188 -18.99 4.70 -3.89
C VAL A 188 -20.01 5.57 -4.63
N CYS A 189 -19.58 6.44 -5.55
CA CYS A 189 -20.51 7.24 -6.36
C CYS A 189 -21.51 6.37 -7.11
N LYS A 190 -21.04 5.31 -7.79
CA LYS A 190 -21.90 4.38 -8.51
C LYS A 190 -22.86 3.65 -7.58
N ALA A 191 -22.40 3.22 -6.40
CA ALA A 191 -23.27 2.60 -5.41
C ALA A 191 -24.37 3.57 -4.95
N MET A 192 -24.05 4.85 -4.77
CA MET A 192 -25.04 5.85 -4.36
C MET A 192 -26.04 6.17 -5.49
N GLU A 193 -25.61 6.05 -6.75
CA GLU A 193 -26.43 6.35 -7.92
C GLU A 193 -27.39 5.23 -8.29
N VAL A 194 -26.88 4.01 -8.43
CA VAL A 194 -27.62 2.92 -9.10
C VAL A 194 -27.86 1.70 -8.20
N ASN A 195 -27.41 1.70 -6.95
CA ASN A 195 -27.69 0.56 -6.06
C ASN A 195 -29.15 0.60 -5.59
N ALA A 196 -29.91 -0.43 -5.95
CA ALA A 196 -31.33 -0.54 -5.62
C ALA A 196 -31.60 -0.52 -4.10
N ASN A 197 -30.70 -1.06 -3.28
CA ASN A 197 -30.86 -1.03 -1.82
C ASN A 197 -30.66 0.39 -1.27
N VAL A 198 -29.69 1.14 -1.80
CA VAL A 198 -29.49 2.55 -1.42
C VAL A 198 -30.72 3.38 -1.79
N GLN A 199 -31.23 3.21 -3.01
CA GLN A 199 -32.46 3.86 -3.47
C GLN A 199 -33.66 3.49 -2.60
N THR A 200 -33.78 2.22 -2.19
CA THR A 200 -34.84 1.75 -1.28
C THR A 200 -34.71 2.41 0.10
N VAL A 201 -33.51 2.49 0.66
CA VAL A 201 -33.26 3.14 1.96
C VAL A 201 -33.63 4.62 1.90
N LEU A 202 -33.18 5.36 0.88
CA LEU A 202 -33.55 6.77 0.69
C LEU A 202 -35.05 6.94 0.47
N GLY A 203 -35.68 6.06 -0.31
CA GLY A 203 -37.12 6.04 -0.54
C GLY A 203 -37.92 5.81 0.74
N LEU A 204 -37.47 4.92 1.63
CA LEU A 204 -38.07 4.73 2.94
C LEU A 204 -37.95 5.97 3.83
N VAL A 205 -36.79 6.65 3.82
CA VAL A 205 -36.60 7.92 4.54
C VAL A 205 -37.59 8.97 4.02
N LEU A 206 -37.75 9.10 2.70
CA LEU A 206 -38.69 10.01 2.06
C LEU A 206 -40.14 9.68 2.45
N ALA A 207 -40.52 8.41 2.36
CA ALA A 207 -41.86 7.93 2.69
C ALA A 207 -42.22 8.18 4.16
N PHE A 208 -41.32 7.85 5.08
CA PHE A 208 -41.52 8.11 6.51
C PHE A 208 -41.61 9.60 6.80
N GLY A 209 -40.71 10.41 6.22
CA GLY A 209 -40.74 11.87 6.38
C GLY A 209 -42.05 12.49 5.87
N ASN A 210 -42.51 12.09 4.68
CA ASN A 210 -43.76 12.57 4.10
C ASN A 210 -44.98 12.18 4.95
N TYR A 211 -45.02 10.95 5.47
CA TYR A 211 -46.10 10.52 6.34
C TYR A 211 -46.11 11.29 7.66
N MET A 212 -44.93 11.46 8.29
CA MET A 212 -44.79 12.22 9.54
C MET A 212 -45.14 13.70 9.39
N ASN A 213 -44.89 14.28 8.22
CA ASN A 213 -45.20 15.68 7.90
C ASN A 213 -46.56 15.87 7.20
N GLY A 214 -47.43 14.85 7.20
CA GLY A 214 -48.75 14.93 6.59
C GLY A 214 -49.57 16.12 7.11
N GLY A 215 -50.21 16.86 6.20
CA GLY A 215 -50.96 18.07 6.53
C GLY A 215 -50.12 19.35 6.69
N ASN A 216 -48.78 19.25 6.75
CA ASN A 216 -47.90 20.41 6.75
C ASN A 216 -47.56 20.84 5.33
N ARG A 217 -48.11 21.99 4.88
CA ARG A 217 -47.91 22.55 3.53
C ARG A 217 -46.46 22.87 3.16
N THR A 218 -45.55 22.97 4.13
CA THR A 218 -44.14 23.33 3.91
C THR A 218 -43.17 22.16 4.05
N ARG A 219 -43.61 21.02 4.61
CA ARG A 219 -42.72 19.88 4.95
C ARG A 219 -43.21 18.53 4.43
N GLY A 220 -44.51 18.37 4.19
CA GLY A 220 -45.08 17.17 3.59
C GLY A 220 -45.10 17.25 2.07
N GLN A 221 -45.47 16.15 1.41
CA GLN A 221 -45.54 16.06 -0.06
C GLN A 221 -44.22 16.44 -0.75
N ALA A 222 -43.09 16.14 -0.13
CA ALA A 222 -41.77 16.39 -0.70
C ALA A 222 -41.41 15.32 -1.75
N ASP A 223 -40.80 15.73 -2.85
CA ASP A 223 -40.24 14.83 -3.87
C ASP A 223 -38.83 14.31 -3.50
N GLY A 224 -38.19 14.97 -2.52
CA GLY A 224 -36.85 14.65 -2.06
C GLY A 224 -36.50 15.41 -0.78
N PHE A 225 -35.29 15.21 -0.26
CA PHE A 225 -34.82 15.86 0.95
C PHE A 225 -33.33 16.21 0.87
N GLN A 226 -32.92 17.20 1.64
CA GLN A 226 -31.51 17.55 1.82
C GLN A 226 -30.80 16.48 2.67
N LEU A 227 -29.60 16.05 2.26
CA LEU A 227 -28.90 14.90 2.85
C LEU A 227 -28.46 15.13 4.29
N GLU A 228 -28.39 16.38 4.76
CA GLU A 228 -28.14 16.76 6.16
C GLU A 228 -29.12 16.10 7.13
N ILE A 229 -30.31 15.72 6.69
CA ILE A 229 -31.30 15.05 7.53
C ILE A 229 -30.86 13.63 7.94
N LEU A 230 -30.01 12.96 7.13
CA LEU A 230 -29.61 11.57 7.35
C LEU A 230 -28.94 11.38 8.72
N ALA A 231 -28.05 12.31 9.10
CA ALA A 231 -27.37 12.28 10.39
C ALA A 231 -28.32 12.49 11.58
N LYS A 232 -29.45 13.16 11.37
CA LYS A 232 -30.44 13.51 12.42
C LYS A 232 -31.49 12.42 12.65
N LEU A 233 -31.58 11.41 11.78
CA LEU A 233 -32.56 10.32 11.92
C LEU A 233 -32.41 9.51 13.23
N LYS A 234 -31.22 9.54 13.84
CA LYS A 234 -30.97 8.89 15.14
C LYS A 234 -31.55 9.66 16.33
N ASP A 235 -31.80 10.95 16.16
CA ASP A 235 -32.27 11.86 17.20
C ASP A 235 -33.80 11.92 17.25
N VAL A 236 -34.47 11.62 16.13
CA VAL A 236 -35.93 11.53 16.06
C VAL A 236 -36.39 10.25 16.78
N LYS A 237 -36.97 10.40 17.98
CA LYS A 237 -37.45 9.27 18.81
C LYS A 237 -38.92 8.97 18.58
N GLY A 238 -39.27 7.69 18.64
CA GLY A 238 -40.64 7.23 18.70
C GLY A 238 -41.30 7.50 20.06
N LYS A 239 -42.58 7.13 20.17
CA LYS A 239 -43.39 7.32 21.38
C LYS A 239 -42.80 6.67 22.64
N ASP A 240 -42.02 5.61 22.48
CA ASP A 240 -41.34 4.90 23.58
C ASP A 240 -40.11 5.66 24.13
N GLY A 241 -39.69 6.75 23.48
CA GLY A 241 -38.47 7.50 23.81
C GLY A 241 -37.17 6.75 23.55
N LYS A 242 -37.21 5.50 23.08
CA LYS A 242 -36.07 4.59 22.95
C LYS A 242 -35.72 4.32 21.50
N THR A 243 -36.71 3.94 20.70
CA THR A 243 -36.51 3.59 19.29
C THR A 243 -36.39 4.86 18.46
N SER A 244 -35.26 5.07 17.80
CA SER A 244 -35.15 6.19 16.85
C SER A 244 -35.69 5.84 15.47
N LEU A 245 -35.98 6.86 14.66
CA LEU A 245 -36.39 6.69 13.27
C LEU A 245 -35.34 5.92 12.47
N LEU A 246 -34.04 6.18 12.71
CA LEU A 246 -32.95 5.38 12.12
C LEU A 246 -33.03 3.89 12.52
N HIS A 247 -33.27 3.57 13.80
CA HIS A 247 -33.42 2.17 14.24
C HIS A 247 -34.62 1.52 13.55
N TYR A 248 -35.75 2.22 13.50
CA TYR A 248 -36.94 1.73 12.83
C TYR A 248 -36.70 1.50 11.33
N LEU A 249 -36.02 2.42 10.64
CA LEU A 249 -35.64 2.29 9.23
C LEU A 249 -34.84 1.01 8.97
N VAL A 250 -33.81 0.74 9.77
CA VAL A 250 -32.97 -0.45 9.61
C VAL A 250 -33.78 -1.73 9.83
N ILE A 251 -34.57 -1.78 10.91
CA ILE A 251 -35.42 -2.93 11.23
C ILE A 251 -36.46 -3.16 10.12
N TYR A 252 -37.10 -2.09 9.63
CA TYR A 252 -38.08 -2.15 8.57
C TYR A 252 -37.45 -2.66 7.27
N PHE A 253 -36.26 -2.16 6.92
CA PHE A 253 -35.51 -2.61 5.76
C PHE A 253 -35.22 -4.12 5.84
N ILE A 254 -34.64 -4.58 6.94
CA ILE A 254 -34.29 -5.99 7.14
C ILE A 254 -35.54 -6.88 7.03
N ASN A 255 -36.63 -6.49 7.68
CA ASN A 255 -37.85 -7.30 7.71
C ASN A 255 -38.60 -7.37 6.37
N LYS A 256 -38.51 -6.33 5.54
CA LYS A 256 -39.34 -6.19 4.33
C LYS A 256 -38.58 -6.39 3.03
N PHE A 257 -37.28 -6.11 3.02
CA PHE A 257 -36.49 -6.06 1.79
C PHE A 257 -35.27 -7.01 1.82
N ASP A 258 -34.74 -7.34 3.00
CA ASP A 258 -33.60 -8.26 3.10
C ASP A 258 -34.05 -9.74 3.14
N LYS A 259 -34.11 -10.35 1.95
CA LYS A 259 -34.43 -11.77 1.80
C LYS A 259 -33.41 -12.71 2.46
N ALA A 260 -32.18 -12.24 2.68
CA ALA A 260 -31.10 -12.99 3.30
C ALA A 260 -30.94 -12.67 4.79
N ALA A 261 -31.92 -11.98 5.42
CA ALA A 261 -31.83 -11.59 6.82
C ALA A 261 -31.46 -12.77 7.74
N GLY A 262 -30.46 -12.53 8.59
CA GLY A 262 -29.91 -13.50 9.54
C GLY A 262 -29.00 -14.57 8.93
N THR A 263 -28.59 -14.46 7.66
CA THR A 263 -27.64 -15.38 7.03
C THR A 263 -26.32 -14.69 6.67
N GLU A 264 -25.30 -15.47 6.33
CA GLU A 264 -24.00 -14.97 5.85
C GLU A 264 -24.09 -14.24 4.49
N HIS A 265 -25.19 -14.43 3.75
CA HIS A 265 -25.41 -13.77 2.47
C HIS A 265 -26.07 -12.39 2.60
N ALA A 266 -26.44 -11.97 3.82
CA ALA A 266 -26.97 -10.65 4.08
C ALA A 266 -25.92 -9.57 3.76
N LYS A 267 -26.29 -8.61 2.90
CA LYS A 267 -25.41 -7.52 2.48
C LYS A 267 -25.88 -6.20 3.06
N LEU A 268 -24.95 -5.36 3.49
CA LEU A 268 -25.26 -4.02 3.94
C LEU A 268 -25.96 -3.25 2.80
N PRO A 269 -27.14 -2.65 3.03
CA PRO A 269 -27.92 -2.03 1.96
C PRO A 269 -27.48 -0.61 1.60
N ILE A 270 -26.38 -0.14 2.18
CA ILE A 270 -25.79 1.18 1.99
C ILE A 270 -24.27 1.03 1.78
N PRO A 271 -23.57 2.05 1.26
CA PRO A 271 -22.12 1.99 1.11
C PRO A 271 -21.42 1.73 2.45
N GLU A 272 -20.30 1.03 2.38
CA GLU A 272 -19.49 0.74 3.56
C GLU A 272 -18.95 2.04 4.20
N PRO A 273 -19.03 2.21 5.54
CA PRO A 273 -18.57 3.45 6.18
C PRO A 273 -17.11 3.77 5.92
N ASN A 274 -16.25 2.76 5.79
CA ASN A 274 -14.85 2.96 5.45
C ASN A 274 -14.68 3.55 4.05
N ASP A 275 -15.45 3.07 3.08
CA ASP A 275 -15.37 3.53 1.69
C ASP A 275 -15.85 4.99 1.57
N ILE A 276 -16.90 5.36 2.32
CA ILE A 276 -17.36 6.74 2.48
C ILE A 276 -16.27 7.62 3.10
N ASN A 277 -15.59 7.14 4.16
CA ASN A 277 -14.52 7.89 4.79
C ASN A 277 -13.35 8.11 3.82
N GLN A 278 -12.95 7.09 3.06
CA GLN A 278 -11.90 7.23 2.05
C GLN A 278 -12.31 8.19 0.92
N ALA A 279 -13.57 8.14 0.47
CA ALA A 279 -14.10 9.06 -0.52
C ALA A 279 -14.13 10.53 -0.02
N THR A 280 -14.35 10.73 1.29
CA THR A 280 -14.29 12.05 1.94
C THR A 280 -12.88 12.66 1.88
N LEU A 281 -11.83 11.85 1.81
CA LEU A 281 -10.43 12.30 1.72
C LEU A 281 -9.98 12.64 0.30
N VAL A 282 -10.84 12.45 -0.71
CA VAL A 282 -10.49 12.73 -2.10
C VAL A 282 -10.53 14.23 -2.36
N LYS A 283 -9.37 14.76 -2.76
CA LYS A 283 -9.20 16.12 -3.28
C LYS A 283 -8.61 16.01 -4.68
N PHE A 284 -9.42 16.33 -5.68
CA PHE A 284 -9.03 16.12 -7.07
C PHE A 284 -7.79 16.94 -7.48
N ASP A 285 -7.64 18.16 -6.95
CA ASP A 285 -6.47 18.99 -7.22
C ASP A 285 -5.18 18.38 -6.71
N ASP A 286 -5.20 17.76 -5.53
CA ASP A 286 -4.04 17.12 -4.93
C ASP A 286 -3.66 15.87 -5.73
N ILE A 287 -4.64 15.04 -6.09
CA ILE A 287 -4.41 13.88 -6.99
C ILE A 287 -3.86 14.35 -8.35
N GLY A 288 -4.39 15.45 -8.89
CA GLY A 288 -3.89 16.04 -10.14
C GLY A 288 -2.44 16.53 -10.03
N LYS A 289 -2.06 17.14 -8.90
CA LYS A 289 -0.66 17.52 -8.62
C LYS A 289 0.24 16.29 -8.52
N ASP A 290 -0.20 15.24 -7.83
CA ASP A 290 0.53 13.99 -7.68
C ASP A 290 0.76 13.32 -9.04
N LEU A 291 -0.27 13.22 -9.89
CA LEU A 291 -0.15 12.67 -11.24
C LEU A 291 0.77 13.49 -12.15
N ARG A 292 0.75 14.83 -12.04
CA ARG A 292 1.70 15.69 -12.76
C ARG A 292 3.13 15.51 -12.27
N LYS A 293 3.32 15.34 -10.96
CA LYS A 293 4.64 15.05 -10.37
C LYS A 293 5.15 13.69 -10.88
N LEU A 294 4.34 12.64 -10.78
CA LEU A 294 4.70 11.31 -11.29
C LEU A 294 5.06 11.32 -12.78
N LYS A 295 4.35 12.11 -13.59
CA LYS A 295 4.69 12.28 -15.02
C LYS A 295 6.07 12.92 -15.20
N ARG A 296 6.36 14.02 -14.50
CA ARG A 296 7.68 14.68 -14.58
C ARG A 296 8.81 13.78 -14.12
N ASP A 297 8.60 13.05 -13.02
CA ASP A 297 9.60 12.14 -12.48
C ASP A 297 9.83 10.95 -13.43
N LEU A 298 8.77 10.46 -14.10
CA LEU A 298 8.84 9.44 -15.14
C LEU A 298 9.62 9.92 -16.37
N ASP A 299 9.40 11.16 -16.81
CA ASP A 299 10.15 11.78 -17.91
C ASP A 299 11.65 11.92 -17.56
N GLY A 300 11.96 12.22 -16.30
CA GLY A 300 13.33 12.24 -15.78
C GLY A 300 13.97 10.85 -15.78
N CYS A 301 13.21 9.83 -15.38
CA CYS A 301 13.67 8.44 -15.43
C CYS A 301 13.92 7.97 -16.87
N GLU A 302 13.02 8.27 -17.80
CA GLU A 302 13.19 7.90 -19.22
C GLU A 302 14.47 8.49 -19.83
N LYS A 303 14.79 9.76 -19.51
CA LYS A 303 16.06 10.37 -19.93
C LYS A 303 17.28 9.65 -19.36
N LYS A 304 17.25 9.31 -18.07
CA LYS A 304 18.34 8.54 -17.44
C LYS A 304 18.48 7.14 -18.00
N VAL A 305 17.38 6.47 -18.33
CA VAL A 305 17.42 5.17 -19.02
C VAL A 305 18.14 5.33 -20.36
N ALA A 306 17.82 6.36 -21.15
CA ALA A 306 18.52 6.63 -22.40
C ALA A 306 20.00 6.95 -22.19
N GLU A 307 20.36 7.74 -21.18
CA GLU A 307 21.76 8.04 -20.83
C GLU A 307 22.55 6.77 -20.47
N VAL A 308 21.98 5.89 -19.64
CA VAL A 308 22.60 4.60 -19.29
C VAL A 308 22.79 3.74 -20.54
N VAL A 309 21.77 3.62 -21.39
CA VAL A 309 21.85 2.80 -22.61
C VAL A 309 22.87 3.34 -23.60
N ASN A 310 22.96 4.66 -23.78
CA ASN A 310 23.88 5.28 -24.74
C ASN A 310 25.35 5.31 -24.26
N SER A 311 25.58 5.31 -22.95
CA SER A 311 26.93 5.38 -22.35
C SER A 311 27.52 4.02 -21.98
N SER A 312 26.71 2.96 -21.97
CA SER A 312 27.16 1.61 -21.58
C SER A 312 27.73 0.83 -22.76
N GLU A 313 28.75 0.02 -22.50
CA GLU A 313 29.20 -1.01 -23.44
C GLU A 313 28.11 -2.08 -23.66
N ASP A 314 28.06 -2.70 -24.84
CA ASP A 314 27.02 -3.66 -25.24
C ASP A 314 26.76 -4.77 -24.20
N LYS A 315 27.82 -5.29 -23.57
CA LYS A 315 27.73 -6.34 -22.53
C LYS A 315 27.00 -5.91 -21.25
N TYR A 316 26.85 -4.61 -21.02
CA TYR A 316 26.20 -4.04 -19.82
C TYR A 316 24.83 -3.44 -20.12
N ILE A 317 24.38 -3.41 -21.38
CA ILE A 317 23.09 -2.82 -21.75
C ILE A 317 21.93 -3.70 -21.27
N GLN A 318 22.04 -5.01 -21.46
CA GLN A 318 20.99 -5.96 -21.08
C GLN A 318 21.27 -6.61 -19.73
N PRO A 319 20.23 -6.96 -18.94
CA PRO A 319 18.79 -6.83 -19.20
C PRO A 319 18.17 -5.46 -18.88
N PHE A 320 18.97 -4.48 -18.43
CA PHE A 320 18.48 -3.18 -17.97
C PHE A 320 17.58 -2.46 -18.99
N LYS A 321 18.02 -2.39 -20.25
CA LYS A 321 17.27 -1.72 -21.31
C LYS A 321 15.86 -2.27 -21.47
N ASP A 322 15.73 -3.58 -21.69
CA ASP A 322 14.43 -4.21 -21.97
C ASP A 322 13.47 -4.07 -20.78
N ASN A 323 13.98 -4.29 -19.57
CA ASN A 323 13.19 -4.15 -18.35
C ASN A 323 12.68 -2.71 -18.16
N MET A 324 13.55 -1.72 -18.35
CA MET A 324 13.19 -0.32 -18.19
C MET A 324 12.26 0.19 -19.30
N GLU A 325 12.46 -0.24 -20.55
CA GLU A 325 11.53 0.10 -21.64
C GLU A 325 10.12 -0.47 -21.40
N ILE A 326 10.03 -1.72 -20.94
CA ILE A 326 8.75 -2.34 -20.56
C ILE A 326 8.11 -1.55 -19.42
N PHE A 327 8.89 -1.20 -18.39
CA PHE A 327 8.41 -0.39 -17.28
C PHE A 327 7.89 0.97 -17.76
N VAL A 328 8.66 1.74 -18.53
CA VAL A 328 8.29 3.09 -18.99
C VAL A 328 6.99 3.05 -19.80
N LYS A 329 6.85 2.09 -20.73
CA LYS A 329 5.61 1.92 -21.51
C LYS A 329 4.40 1.66 -20.61
N LYS A 330 4.53 0.73 -19.65
CA LYS A 330 3.46 0.42 -18.68
C LYS A 330 3.15 1.62 -17.78
N ALA A 331 4.16 2.36 -17.34
CA ALA A 331 4.04 3.51 -16.47
C ALA A 331 3.29 4.67 -17.15
N ILE A 332 3.64 4.97 -18.41
CA ILE A 332 2.93 5.98 -19.23
C ILE A 332 1.45 5.60 -19.37
N PHE A 333 1.17 4.34 -19.71
CA PHE A 333 -0.22 3.87 -19.86
C PHE A 333 -1.02 3.97 -18.55
N ALA A 334 -0.46 3.52 -17.44
CA ALA A 334 -1.11 3.60 -16.13
C ALA A 334 -1.36 5.05 -15.69
N GLN A 335 -0.41 5.95 -15.95
CA GLN A 335 -0.54 7.38 -15.67
C GLN A 335 -1.66 8.01 -16.50
N MET A 336 -1.73 7.72 -17.81
CA MET A 336 -2.79 8.23 -18.69
C MET A 336 -4.17 7.76 -18.25
N ILE A 337 -4.32 6.49 -17.88
CA ILE A 337 -5.58 5.96 -17.34
C ILE A 337 -6.02 6.73 -16.10
N CYS A 338 -5.10 6.98 -15.15
CA CYS A 338 -5.45 7.68 -13.92
C CYS A 338 -5.84 9.15 -14.19
N VAL A 339 -5.17 9.82 -15.13
CA VAL A 339 -5.54 11.18 -15.56
C VAL A 339 -6.94 11.19 -16.19
N PHE A 340 -7.22 10.24 -17.07
CA PHE A 340 -8.53 10.11 -17.71
C PHE A 340 -9.64 9.81 -16.68
N PHE A 341 -9.40 8.87 -15.76
CA PHE A 341 -10.33 8.57 -14.67
C PHE A 341 -10.59 9.79 -13.79
N LEU A 342 -9.55 10.53 -13.42
CA LEU A 342 -9.69 11.76 -12.65
C LEU A 342 -10.57 12.77 -13.38
N SER A 343 -10.36 12.99 -14.69
CA SER A 343 -11.17 13.94 -15.46
C SER A 343 -12.64 13.54 -15.54
N ILE A 344 -12.95 12.24 -15.67
CA ILE A 344 -14.34 11.77 -15.68
C ILE A 344 -14.98 12.00 -14.31
N LEU A 345 -14.28 11.66 -13.23
CA LEU A 345 -14.81 11.74 -11.88
C LEU A 345 -15.03 13.19 -11.41
N GLN A 346 -14.29 14.15 -11.95
CA GLN A 346 -14.51 15.57 -11.70
C GLN A 346 -15.84 16.08 -12.24
N VAL A 347 -16.42 15.43 -13.27
CA VAL A 347 -17.70 15.83 -13.87
C VAL A 347 -18.90 15.19 -13.14
N VAL A 348 -18.66 14.36 -12.12
CA VAL A 348 -19.74 13.68 -11.39
C VAL A 348 -20.63 14.70 -10.68
N ILE A 349 -21.94 14.64 -10.95
CA ILE A 349 -22.94 15.49 -10.33
C ILE A 349 -23.33 14.90 -8.97
N PHE A 350 -23.12 15.66 -7.89
CA PHE A 350 -23.39 15.24 -6.50
C PHE A 350 -24.88 15.29 -6.12
N PHE A 351 -25.76 14.62 -6.88
CA PHE A 351 -27.15 14.36 -6.50
C PHE A 351 -27.99 15.60 -6.13
N GLY A 352 -27.76 16.74 -6.80
CA GLY A 352 -28.50 17.98 -6.51
C GLY A 352 -28.16 18.61 -5.15
N VAL A 353 -27.10 18.15 -4.47
CA VAL A 353 -26.56 18.81 -3.28
C VAL A 353 -26.11 20.21 -3.67
N ARG A 354 -26.45 21.19 -2.84
CA ARG A 354 -26.03 22.58 -3.04
C ARG A 354 -24.67 22.79 -2.39
N PRO A 355 -23.79 23.63 -2.94
CA PRO A 355 -22.57 24.05 -2.26
C PRO A 355 -22.89 24.64 -0.88
N ARG A 356 -21.93 24.57 0.04
CA ARG A 356 -22.07 25.29 1.32
C ARG A 356 -22.16 26.79 1.07
N PRO A 357 -22.77 27.56 1.98
CA PRO A 357 -22.72 29.02 1.90
C PRO A 357 -21.28 29.50 1.78
N GLY A 358 -20.96 30.18 0.68
CA GLY A 358 -19.62 30.68 0.37
C GLY A 358 -18.78 29.80 -0.58
N ASP A 359 -19.16 28.54 -0.80
CA ASP A 359 -18.50 27.67 -1.77
C ASP A 359 -19.15 27.81 -3.16
N THR A 360 -18.34 27.77 -4.23
CA THR A 360 -18.84 27.84 -5.63
C THR A 360 -19.32 26.50 -6.16
N GLU A 361 -18.82 25.40 -5.59
CA GLU A 361 -19.08 24.03 -6.04
C GLU A 361 -19.17 23.06 -4.87
N VAL A 362 -19.83 21.92 -5.10
CA VAL A 362 -19.84 20.82 -4.12
C VAL A 362 -18.53 20.07 -4.24
N THR A 363 -17.84 19.92 -3.12
CA THR A 363 -16.60 19.14 -3.05
C THR A 363 -16.88 17.74 -2.51
N PRO A 364 -16.10 16.72 -2.91
CA PRO A 364 -16.24 15.39 -2.34
C PRO A 364 -16.19 15.34 -0.80
N PRO A 365 -15.26 16.04 -0.12
CA PRO A 365 -15.23 16.02 1.34
C PRO A 365 -16.54 16.48 1.95
N TYR A 366 -17.18 17.52 1.39
CA TYR A 366 -18.48 17.95 1.87
C TYR A 366 -19.56 16.92 1.56
N PHE A 367 -19.69 16.48 0.30
CA PHE A 367 -20.72 15.54 -0.11
C PHE A 367 -20.70 14.25 0.73
N PHE A 368 -19.54 13.59 0.85
CA PHE A 368 -19.43 12.32 1.58
C PHE A 368 -19.56 12.51 3.10
N SER A 369 -19.19 13.68 3.64
CA SER A 369 -19.39 13.96 5.08
C SER A 369 -20.85 13.92 5.53
N LEU A 370 -21.79 14.22 4.62
CA LEU A 370 -23.23 14.14 4.88
C LEU A 370 -23.69 12.68 5.13
N TRP A 371 -22.92 11.70 4.66
CA TRP A 371 -23.22 10.27 4.78
C TRP A 371 -22.46 9.59 5.92
N THR A 372 -21.30 10.10 6.33
CA THR A 372 -20.39 9.44 7.27
C THR A 372 -21.08 8.96 8.55
N ALA A 373 -21.77 9.86 9.26
CA ALA A 373 -22.44 9.51 10.51
C ALA A 373 -23.59 8.53 10.28
N PHE A 374 -24.38 8.74 9.23
CA PHE A 374 -25.49 7.88 8.87
C PHE A 374 -25.02 6.46 8.54
N CYS A 375 -24.00 6.29 7.69
CA CYS A 375 -23.53 4.97 7.30
C CYS A 375 -22.95 4.19 8.48
N ARG A 376 -22.18 4.86 9.35
CA ARG A 376 -21.66 4.25 10.58
C ARG A 376 -22.80 3.78 11.48
N ASP A 377 -23.69 4.70 11.84
CA ASP A 377 -24.75 4.44 12.81
C ASP A 377 -25.75 3.39 12.25
N PHE A 378 -26.06 3.43 10.94
CA PHE A 378 -26.86 2.43 10.25
C PHE A 378 -26.19 1.05 10.28
N LYS A 379 -24.90 0.93 9.94
CA LYS A 379 -24.18 -0.35 9.92
C LYS A 379 -24.13 -0.98 11.32
N ASP A 380 -23.95 -0.18 12.36
CA ASP A 380 -23.92 -0.66 13.74
C ASP A 380 -25.27 -1.24 14.18
N ILE A 381 -26.38 -0.58 13.82
CA ILE A 381 -27.72 -1.09 14.07
C ILE A 381 -27.98 -2.33 13.22
N TRP A 382 -27.65 -2.30 11.93
CA TRP A 382 -27.87 -3.39 10.98
C TRP A 382 -27.19 -4.68 11.44
N LYS A 383 -25.92 -4.61 11.86
CA LYS A 383 -25.20 -5.77 12.41
C LYS A 383 -25.89 -6.35 13.64
N LYS A 384 -26.34 -5.51 14.57
CA LYS A 384 -27.03 -5.95 15.79
C LYS A 384 -28.35 -6.64 15.46
N GLU A 385 -29.12 -6.10 14.52
CA GLU A 385 -30.39 -6.67 14.11
C GLU A 385 -30.21 -7.97 13.29
N GLN A 386 -29.24 -8.03 12.37
CA GLN A 386 -28.92 -9.28 11.67
C GLN A 386 -28.57 -10.42 12.62
N ASN A 387 -27.76 -10.13 13.65
CA ASN A 387 -27.44 -11.11 14.69
C ASN A 387 -28.67 -11.57 15.49
N LYS A 388 -29.64 -10.68 15.73
CA LYS A 388 -30.91 -11.06 16.37
C LYS A 388 -31.75 -11.94 15.45
N HIS A 389 -31.78 -11.66 14.15
CA HIS A 389 -32.48 -12.48 13.17
C HIS A 389 -31.84 -13.87 13.04
N ALA A 390 -30.51 -13.95 13.04
CA ALA A 390 -29.78 -15.22 12.99
C ALA A 390 -30.08 -16.12 14.20
N LYS A 391 -30.31 -15.55 15.39
CA LYS A 391 -30.66 -16.29 16.61
C LYS A 391 -32.12 -16.75 16.68
N LYS A 392 -32.99 -16.22 15.83
CA LYS A 392 -34.43 -16.56 15.79
C LYS A 392 -34.75 -17.66 14.77
N LYS A 393 -33.84 -17.89 13.82
CA LYS A 393 -33.84 -19.07 12.95
C LYS A 393 -33.14 -20.19 13.68
#